data_AF-A0A7C4ITW0-F1
#
_entry.id   AF-A0A7C4ITW0-F1
#
_cell.length_a   1.000
_cell.length_b   1.000
_cell.length_c   1.000
_cell.angle_alpha   90.00
_cell.angle_beta   90.00
_cell.angle_gamma   90.00
#
_symmetry.space_group_name_H-M   'P 1'
#
loop_
_entity.id
_entity.type
_entity.pdbx_description
1 polymer ?
#
loop_
_entity_poly.entity_id
_entity_poly.type
_entity_poly.pdbx_seq_one_letter_code
_entity_poly.pdbx_strand_id
1 'polypeptide(L)'
;MFDSVDRLLLGLVTGVAFGFLLQKGRVAKHEVIVGQLLLRDWTVAKIMLTAIVVGAIGVYAMFGAGWVSLHIKPVVVGGILAGGAIFGVGMALMGYCPGTCVAAAGEGRRDAMVGIAGLLFGSTLYVAFYPAWQTVRNALGDWGKLTLPEWTGISAWVWIAALVIGAVAAFVALERYEAKRRQTA
;
A
#
# COMPACT_ATOMS: atom_id res chain seq x y z
N MET A 1 20.58 -11.66 11.65
CA MET A 1 21.44 -11.13 10.57
C MET A 1 21.13 -9.65 10.47
N PHE A 2 21.94 -8.80 11.09
CA PHE A 2 21.71 -7.34 11.10
C PHE A 2 22.38 -6.74 9.87
N ASP A 3 21.66 -5.93 9.11
CA ASP A 3 22.23 -5.17 7.99
C ASP A 3 23.33 -4.20 8.48
N SER A 4 24.16 -3.70 7.56
CA SER A 4 25.18 -2.68 7.83
C SER A 4 24.55 -1.42 8.42
N VAL A 5 25.22 -0.78 9.40
CA VAL A 5 24.72 0.43 10.10
C VAL A 5 24.25 1.51 9.13
N ASP A 6 24.94 1.70 8.01
CA ASP A 6 24.58 2.69 6.98
C ASP A 6 23.17 2.43 6.39
N ARG A 7 22.79 1.17 6.20
CA ARG A 7 21.46 0.79 5.70
C ARG A 7 20.38 1.03 6.75
N LEU A 8 20.67 0.76 8.02
CA LEU A 8 19.77 1.06 9.13
C LEU A 8 19.54 2.56 9.26
N LEU A 9 20.60 3.37 9.12
CA LEU A 9 20.50 4.84 9.14
C LEU A 9 19.68 5.36 7.95
N LEU A 10 19.93 4.87 6.74
CA LEU A 10 19.11 5.23 5.57
C LEU A 10 17.63 4.84 5.76
N GLY A 11 17.37 3.65 6.33
CA GLY A 11 16.02 3.20 6.68
C GLY A 11 15.35 4.12 7.70
N LEU A 12 16.08 4.55 8.73
CA LEU A 12 15.58 5.48 9.73
C LEU A 12 15.26 6.85 9.13
N VAL A 13 16.17 7.41 8.34
CA VAL A 13 16.00 8.73 7.71
C VAL A 13 14.80 8.73 6.75
N THR A 14 14.70 7.70 5.89
CA THR A 14 13.57 7.57 4.97
C THR A 14 12.25 7.34 5.71
N GLY A 15 12.25 6.56 6.80
CA GLY A 15 11.10 6.35 7.66
C GLY A 15 10.61 7.63 8.34
N VAL A 16 11.52 8.45 8.88
CA VAL A 16 11.21 9.76 9.48
C VAL A 16 10.63 10.70 8.42
N ALA A 17 11.25 10.77 7.24
CA ALA A 17 10.76 11.59 6.13
C ALA A 17 9.35 11.14 5.69
N PHE A 18 9.12 9.84 5.55
CA PHE A 18 7.81 9.28 5.20
C PHE A 18 6.76 9.59 6.27
N GLY A 19 7.07 9.40 7.55
CA GLY A 19 6.19 9.73 8.67
C GLY A 19 5.80 11.22 8.70
N PHE A 20 6.78 12.11 8.49
CA PHE A 20 6.55 13.55 8.40
C PHE A 20 5.61 13.92 7.25
N LEU A 21 5.79 13.30 6.07
CA LEU A 21 4.90 13.51 4.91
C LEU A 21 3.48 13.01 5.19
N LEU A 22 3.32 11.87 5.87
CA LEU A 22 2.00 11.35 6.26
C LEU A 22 1.28 12.28 7.25
N GLN A 23 1.99 12.82 8.25
CA GLN A 23 1.43 13.78 9.19
C GLN A 23 1.01 15.07 8.47
N LYS A 24 1.87 15.61 7.59
CA LYS A 24 1.56 16.80 6.80
C LYS A 24 0.37 16.58 5.86
N GLY A 25 0.24 15.37 5.29
CA GLY A 25 -0.90 14.96 4.47
C GLY A 25 -2.19 14.70 5.25
N ARG A 26 -2.18 14.79 6.59
CA ARG A 26 -3.31 14.50 7.50
C ARG A 26 -3.92 13.09 7.34
N VAL A 27 -3.26 12.21 6.62
CA VAL A 27 -3.67 10.81 6.41
C VAL A 27 -3.47 9.94 7.66
N ALA A 28 -2.75 10.43 8.68
CA ALA A 28 -2.64 9.79 10.00
C ALA A 28 -3.93 9.92 10.86
N LYS A 29 -4.94 10.68 10.41
CA LYS A 29 -6.20 10.85 11.13
C LYS A 29 -7.18 9.73 10.82
N HIS A 30 -7.78 9.18 11.87
CA HIS A 30 -8.77 8.09 11.77
C HIS A 30 -9.97 8.49 10.91
N GLU A 31 -10.51 9.69 11.14
CA GLU A 31 -11.66 10.23 10.41
C GLU A 31 -11.42 10.34 8.91
N VAL A 32 -10.17 10.58 8.49
CA VAL A 32 -9.80 10.71 7.08
C VAL A 32 -9.76 9.34 6.40
N ILE A 33 -9.26 8.31 7.11
CA ILE A 33 -9.22 6.93 6.60
C ILE A 33 -10.62 6.31 6.58
N VAL A 34 -11.39 6.49 7.65
CA VAL A 34 -12.79 6.05 7.72
C VAL A 34 -13.62 6.83 6.69
N GLY A 35 -13.40 8.13 6.53
CA GLY A 35 -14.05 8.95 5.51
C GLY A 35 -13.78 8.48 4.07
N GLN A 36 -12.57 8.00 3.80
CA GLN A 36 -12.24 7.34 2.54
C GLN A 36 -12.96 5.99 2.38
N LEU A 37 -12.98 5.15 3.41
CA LEU A 37 -13.68 3.86 3.38
C LEU A 37 -15.20 4.01 3.21
N LEU A 38 -15.77 5.10 3.74
CA LEU A 38 -17.17 5.49 3.56
C LEU A 38 -17.42 6.26 2.24
N LEU A 39 -16.41 6.40 1.37
CA LEU A 39 -16.48 7.12 0.10
C LEU A 39 -16.97 8.58 0.25
N ARG A 40 -16.70 9.18 1.41
CA ARG A 40 -17.03 10.58 1.74
C ARG A 40 -15.90 11.54 1.41
N ASP A 41 -14.66 11.10 1.60
CA ASP A 41 -13.46 11.90 1.37
C ASP A 41 -12.50 11.16 0.43
N TRP A 42 -12.35 11.66 -0.80
CA TRP A 42 -11.47 11.05 -1.82
C TRP A 42 -10.01 11.52 -1.73
N THR A 43 -9.66 12.34 -0.73
CA THR A 43 -8.31 12.88 -0.56
C THR A 43 -7.27 11.76 -0.46
N VAL A 44 -7.57 10.71 0.31
CA VAL A 44 -6.66 9.56 0.45
C VAL A 44 -6.50 8.82 -0.88
N ALA A 45 -7.58 8.67 -1.66
CA ALA A 45 -7.54 8.03 -2.98
C ALA A 45 -6.55 8.75 -3.90
N LYS A 46 -6.67 10.08 -3.96
CA LYS A 46 -5.82 10.95 -4.79
C LYS A 46 -4.36 10.86 -4.36
N ILE A 47 -4.07 10.94 -3.05
CA ILE A 47 -2.69 10.86 -2.54
C ILE A 47 -2.07 9.48 -2.82
N MET A 48 -2.82 8.39 -2.61
CA MET A 48 -2.30 7.05 -2.87
C MET A 48 -2.08 6.81 -4.37
N LEU A 49 -2.99 7.26 -5.22
CA LEU A 49 -2.88 7.11 -6.67
C LEU A 49 -1.67 7.88 -7.23
N THR A 50 -1.45 9.12 -6.79
CA THR A 50 -0.25 9.89 -7.16
C THR A 50 1.03 9.22 -6.65
N ALA A 51 1.05 8.73 -5.41
CA ALA A 51 2.19 8.01 -4.87
C ALA A 51 2.52 6.74 -5.67
N ILE A 52 1.49 5.98 -6.11
CA ILE A 52 1.67 4.80 -6.96
C ILE A 52 2.27 5.17 -8.30
N VAL A 53 1.75 6.21 -8.96
CA VAL A 53 2.24 6.67 -10.27
C VAL A 53 3.70 7.13 -10.18
N VAL A 54 3.99 8.04 -9.24
CA VAL A 54 5.34 8.58 -9.06
C VAL A 54 6.32 7.49 -8.63
N GLY A 55 5.90 6.60 -7.73
CA GLY A 55 6.69 5.45 -7.28
C GLY A 55 6.99 4.47 -8.42
N ALA A 56 6.00 4.15 -9.26
CA ALA A 56 6.20 3.27 -10.41
C ALA A 56 7.22 3.86 -11.40
N ILE A 57 7.07 5.14 -11.76
CA ILE A 57 8.02 5.83 -12.66
C ILE A 57 9.42 5.85 -12.04
N GLY A 58 9.53 6.24 -10.77
CA GLY A 58 10.82 6.35 -10.07
C GLY A 58 11.56 5.01 -9.95
N VAL A 59 10.85 3.95 -9.54
CA VAL A 59 11.44 2.62 -9.37
C VAL A 59 11.87 2.04 -10.71
N TYR A 60 11.05 2.16 -11.77
CA TYR A 60 11.42 1.64 -13.09
C TYR A 60 12.52 2.46 -13.78
N ALA A 61 12.62 3.76 -13.50
CA ALA A 61 13.75 4.57 -13.96
C ALA A 61 15.06 4.12 -13.30
N MET A 62 15.05 3.90 -11.97
CA MET A 62 16.22 3.36 -11.25
C MET A 62 16.56 1.94 -11.68
N PHE A 63 15.56 1.12 -12.00
CA PHE A 63 15.76 -0.23 -12.53
C PHE A 63 16.44 -0.18 -13.91
N GLY A 64 16.00 0.71 -14.81
CA GLY A 64 16.64 0.93 -16.11
C GLY A 64 18.09 1.42 -16.00
N ALA A 65 18.42 2.16 -14.94
CA ALA A 65 19.78 2.60 -14.63
C ALA A 65 20.65 1.52 -13.95
N GLY A 66 20.09 0.35 -13.63
CA GLY A 66 20.79 -0.75 -12.95
C GLY A 66 21.05 -0.52 -11.46
N TRP A 67 20.41 0.46 -10.83
CA TRP A 67 20.64 0.81 -9.42
C TRP A 67 19.84 -0.05 -8.43
N VAL A 68 18.75 -0.67 -8.89
CA VAL A 68 17.85 -1.47 -8.06
C VAL A 68 17.46 -2.77 -8.75
N SER A 69 17.19 -3.81 -7.96
CA SER A 69 16.66 -5.10 -8.45
C SER A 69 15.19 -5.25 -8.04
N LEU A 70 14.30 -5.56 -8.98
CA LEU A 70 12.89 -5.82 -8.67
C LEU A 70 12.74 -7.18 -7.98
N HIS A 71 12.30 -7.17 -6.71
CA HIS A 71 12.01 -8.38 -5.97
C HIS A 71 10.50 -8.68 -6.01
N ILE A 72 10.06 -9.35 -7.09
CA ILE A 72 8.64 -9.61 -7.35
C ILE A 72 8.12 -10.73 -6.43
N LYS A 73 7.00 -10.45 -5.76
CA LYS A 73 6.27 -11.42 -4.94
C LYS A 73 5.49 -12.38 -5.85
N PRO A 74 5.54 -13.70 -5.63
CA PRO A 74 4.74 -14.64 -6.42
C PRO A 74 3.23 -14.39 -6.26
N VAL A 75 2.50 -14.58 -7.35
CA VAL A 75 1.06 -14.39 -7.45
C VAL A 75 0.37 -15.66 -6.98
N VAL A 76 0.00 -15.70 -5.70
CA VAL A 76 -0.85 -16.76 -5.14
C VAL A 76 -2.27 -16.22 -5.03
N VAL A 77 -3.09 -16.46 -6.06
CA VAL A 77 -4.40 -15.79 -6.21
C VAL A 77 -5.30 -16.01 -4.99
N GLY A 78 -5.41 -17.27 -4.51
CA GLY A 78 -6.23 -17.57 -3.33
C GLY A 78 -5.73 -16.88 -2.06
N GLY A 79 -4.41 -16.77 -1.90
CA GLY A 79 -3.80 -16.08 -0.77
C GLY A 79 -3.97 -14.55 -0.83
N ILE A 80 -3.89 -13.97 -2.02
CA ILE A 80 -4.07 -12.53 -2.25
C ILE A 80 -5.53 -12.12 -2.00
N LEU A 81 -6.49 -12.88 -2.54
CA LEU A 81 -7.91 -12.57 -2.36
C LEU A 81 -8.36 -12.73 -0.91
N ALA A 82 -8.07 -13.88 -0.29
CA ALA A 82 -8.45 -14.13 1.09
C ALA A 82 -7.71 -13.21 2.06
N GLY A 83 -6.39 -13.05 1.87
CA GLY A 83 -5.57 -12.16 2.70
C GLY A 83 -5.96 -10.70 2.53
N GLY A 84 -6.22 -10.25 1.31
CA GLY A 84 -6.68 -8.89 1.01
C GLY A 84 -8.06 -8.59 1.62
N ALA A 85 -8.98 -9.55 1.60
CA ALA A 85 -10.28 -9.41 2.26
C ALA A 85 -10.15 -9.29 3.79
N ILE A 86 -9.39 -10.19 4.43
CA ILE A 86 -9.16 -10.15 5.88
C ILE A 86 -8.45 -8.85 6.28
N PHE A 87 -7.43 -8.45 5.52
CA PHE A 87 -6.70 -7.21 5.73
C PHE A 87 -7.61 -5.98 5.57
N GLY A 88 -8.47 -5.96 4.55
CA GLY A 88 -9.45 -4.91 4.32
C GLY A 88 -10.46 -4.79 5.47
N VAL A 89 -11.00 -5.91 5.96
CA VAL A 89 -11.89 -5.93 7.13
C VAL A 89 -11.17 -5.39 8.36
N GLY A 90 -9.93 -5.82 8.61
CA GLY A 90 -9.12 -5.31 9.72
C GLY A 90 -8.89 -3.80 9.64
N MET A 91 -8.55 -3.28 8.46
CA MET A 91 -8.41 -1.83 8.24
C MET A 91 -9.73 -1.08 8.45
N ALA A 92 -10.86 -1.65 8.05
CA ALA A 92 -12.16 -1.03 8.24
C ALA A 92 -12.58 -0.96 9.71
N LEU A 93 -12.29 -2.01 10.49
CA LEU A 93 -12.59 -2.05 11.92
C LEU A 93 -11.70 -1.10 12.72
N MET A 94 -10.41 -1.04 12.40
CA MET A 94 -9.45 -0.16 13.10
C MET A 94 -9.51 1.28 12.60
N GLY A 95 -9.97 1.51 11.36
CA GLY A 95 -9.92 2.79 10.67
C GLY A 95 -8.49 3.33 10.48
N TYR A 96 -7.52 2.42 10.34
CA TYR A 96 -6.13 2.73 10.02
C TYR A 96 -5.56 1.74 9.03
N CYS A 97 -4.70 2.24 8.14
CA CYS A 97 -3.79 1.40 7.37
C CYS A 97 -2.46 1.24 8.15
N PRO A 98 -1.65 0.21 7.86
CA PRO A 98 -0.45 -0.11 8.64
C PRO A 98 0.52 1.07 8.79
N GLY A 99 0.79 1.81 7.71
CA GLY A 99 1.68 2.97 7.76
C GLY A 99 1.11 4.13 8.57
N THR A 100 -0.18 4.42 8.41
CA THR A 100 -0.86 5.48 9.18
C THR A 100 -1.04 5.13 10.64
N CYS A 101 -1.16 3.85 10.98
CA CYS A 101 -1.24 3.36 12.36
C CYS A 101 0.05 3.66 13.12
N VAL A 102 1.21 3.42 12.49
CA VAL A 102 2.52 3.77 13.07
C VAL A 102 2.67 5.28 13.22
N ALA A 103 2.28 6.07 12.20
CA ALA A 103 2.32 7.53 12.29
C ALA A 103 1.41 8.08 13.40
N ALA A 104 0.18 7.56 13.53
CA ALA A 104 -0.79 7.96 14.54
C ALA A 104 -0.35 7.56 15.96
N ALA A 105 0.29 6.40 16.13
CA ALA A 105 0.89 6.03 17.41
C ALA A 105 2.02 6.99 17.81
N GLY A 106 2.80 7.47 16.84
CA GLY A 106 3.80 8.52 17.04
C GLY A 106 3.20 9.87 17.49
N GLU A 107 1.93 10.14 17.17
CA GLU A 107 1.19 11.31 17.68
C GLU A 107 0.63 11.10 19.11
N GLY A 108 0.80 9.91 19.70
CA GLY A 108 0.32 9.57 21.04
C GLY A 108 -1.09 9.00 21.09
N ARG A 109 -1.66 8.57 19.95
CA ARG A 109 -3.01 8.02 19.88
C ARG A 109 -3.04 6.57 20.38
N ARG A 110 -3.74 6.35 21.51
CA ARG A 110 -3.82 5.03 22.18
C ARG A 110 -4.50 3.96 21.33
N ASP A 111 -5.51 4.33 20.55
CA ASP A 111 -6.20 3.47 19.60
C ASP A 111 -5.25 2.93 18.52
N ALA A 112 -4.31 3.75 18.06
CA ALA A 112 -3.28 3.32 17.11
C ALA A 112 -2.27 2.36 17.74
N MET A 113 -1.91 2.54 19.02
CA MET A 113 -0.99 1.63 19.73
C MET A 113 -1.57 0.21 19.85
N VAL A 114 -2.87 0.09 20.11
CA VAL A 114 -3.57 -1.21 20.11
C VAL A 114 -3.54 -1.83 18.71
N GLY A 115 -3.71 -1.00 17.67
CA GLY A 115 -3.56 -1.43 16.27
C GLY A 115 -2.18 -1.99 15.95
N ILE A 116 -1.11 -1.35 16.42
CA ILE A 116 0.27 -1.85 16.26
C ILE A 116 0.44 -3.19 16.97
N ALA A 117 -0.04 -3.32 18.20
CA ALA A 117 0.03 -4.58 18.94
C ALA A 117 -0.71 -5.72 18.21
N GLY A 118 -1.92 -5.44 17.70
CA GLY A 118 -2.67 -6.37 16.88
C GLY A 118 -1.97 -6.73 15.57
N LEU A 119 -1.31 -5.77 14.92
CA LEU A 119 -0.56 -5.99 13.70
C LEU A 119 0.68 -6.86 13.93
N LEU A 120 1.42 -6.60 15.01
CA LEU A 120 2.56 -7.41 15.42
C LEU A 120 2.09 -8.83 15.76
N PHE A 121 1.07 -8.98 16.60
CA PHE A 121 0.52 -10.28 16.99
C PHE A 121 -0.03 -11.07 15.79
N GLY A 122 -0.78 -10.42 14.90
CA GLY A 122 -1.30 -11.07 13.69
C GLY A 122 -0.16 -11.51 12.75
N SER A 123 0.88 -10.68 12.60
CA SER A 123 2.04 -11.03 11.77
C SER A 123 2.86 -12.18 12.34
N THR A 124 3.08 -12.22 13.66
CA THR A 124 3.82 -13.31 14.32
C THR A 124 3.03 -14.60 14.29
N LEU A 125 1.72 -14.53 14.53
CA LEU A 125 0.82 -15.67 14.40
C LEU A 125 0.84 -16.21 12.97
N TYR A 126 0.75 -15.34 11.97
CA TYR A 126 0.84 -15.75 10.57
C TYR A 126 2.16 -16.45 10.27
N VAL A 127 3.29 -15.93 10.75
CA VAL A 127 4.62 -16.55 10.56
C VAL A 127 4.71 -17.92 11.27
N ALA A 128 4.16 -18.03 12.48
CA ALA A 128 4.16 -19.29 13.24
C ALA A 128 3.30 -20.38 12.57
N PHE A 129 2.16 -19.99 12.00
CA PHE A 129 1.24 -20.89 11.27
C PHE A 129 1.61 -21.08 9.80
N TYR A 130 2.55 -20.30 9.28
CA TYR A 130 3.03 -20.37 7.90
C TYR A 130 3.42 -21.79 7.44
N PRO A 131 4.22 -22.60 8.19
CA PRO A 131 4.58 -23.95 7.77
C PRO A 131 3.37 -24.89 7.63
N ALA A 132 2.34 -24.75 8.47
CA ALA A 132 1.10 -25.52 8.35
C ALA A 132 0.24 -25.07 7.16
N TRP A 133 0.30 -23.78 6.81
CA TRP A 133 -0.46 -23.19 5.71
C TRP A 133 0.23 -23.33 4.35
N GLN A 134 1.52 -23.66 4.32
CA GLN A 134 2.31 -23.72 3.09
C GLN A 134 1.77 -24.77 2.10
N THR A 135 1.27 -25.90 2.59
CA THR A 135 0.65 -26.97 1.78
C THR A 135 -0.65 -26.49 1.12
N VAL A 136 -1.49 -25.77 1.87
CA VAL A 136 -2.74 -25.18 1.37
C VAL A 136 -2.45 -24.03 0.40
N ARG A 137 -1.42 -23.22 0.68
CA ARG A 137 -0.95 -22.14 -0.19
C ARG A 137 -0.51 -22.66 -1.56
N ASN A 138 0.25 -23.75 -1.58
CA ASN A 138 0.72 -24.36 -2.83
C ASN A 138 -0.43 -24.99 -3.61
N ALA A 139 -1.48 -25.48 -2.93
CA ALA A 139 -2.69 -26.00 -3.56
C ALA A 139 -3.62 -24.90 -4.11
N LEU A 140 -3.53 -23.66 -3.61
CA LEU A 140 -4.36 -22.51 -4.00
C LEU A 140 -3.91 -21.81 -5.31
N GLY A 141 -3.06 -22.47 -6.11
CA GLY A 141 -2.57 -21.96 -7.39
C GLY A 141 -1.49 -20.89 -7.20
N ASP A 142 -0.23 -21.32 -7.13
CA ASP A 142 0.93 -20.44 -7.24
C ASP A 142 1.22 -20.19 -8.73
N TRP A 143 0.91 -18.98 -9.20
CA TRP A 143 1.16 -18.58 -10.60
C TRP A 143 2.58 -18.06 -10.80
N GLY A 144 3.45 -18.22 -9.80
CA GLY A 144 4.84 -17.80 -9.82
C GLY A 144 4.99 -16.28 -9.76
N LYS A 145 6.22 -15.80 -10.00
CA LYS A 145 6.51 -14.36 -10.09
C LYS A 145 6.05 -13.88 -11.46
N LEU A 146 4.78 -13.54 -11.57
CA LEU A 146 4.20 -13.02 -12.81
C LEU A 146 4.00 -11.53 -12.71
N THR A 147 4.65 -10.77 -13.57
CA THR A 147 4.36 -9.34 -13.76
C THR A 147 3.54 -9.10 -15.03
N LEU A 148 2.77 -8.01 -15.07
CA LEU A 148 2.00 -7.63 -16.27
C LEU A 148 2.86 -7.56 -17.55
N PRO A 149 4.10 -7.02 -17.52
CA PRO A 149 4.99 -7.05 -18.68
C PRO A 149 5.40 -8.46 -19.10
N GLU A 150 5.68 -9.37 -18.16
CA GLU A 150 6.06 -10.76 -18.46
C GLU A 150 4.90 -11.58 -19.01
N TRP A 151 3.68 -11.33 -18.54
CA TRP A 151 2.49 -12.04 -19.03
C TRP A 151 2.07 -11.57 -20.44
N THR A 152 2.19 -10.27 -20.71
CA THR A 152 1.74 -9.69 -21.99
C THR A 152 2.84 -9.59 -23.04
N GLY A 153 4.10 -9.77 -22.67
CA GLY A 153 5.25 -9.58 -23.56
C GLY A 153 5.47 -8.12 -23.97
N ILE A 154 4.73 -7.18 -23.39
CA ILE A 154 4.79 -5.74 -23.70
C ILE A 154 5.75 -5.06 -22.72
N SER A 155 6.51 -4.06 -23.20
CA SER A 155 7.42 -3.29 -22.35
C SER A 155 6.73 -2.68 -21.12
N ALA A 156 7.42 -2.70 -19.98
CA ALA A 156 6.89 -2.16 -18.72
C ALA A 156 6.51 -0.67 -18.82
N TRP A 157 7.20 0.09 -19.67
CA TRP A 157 6.91 1.51 -19.89
C TRP A 157 5.53 1.76 -20.50
N VAL A 158 5.01 0.85 -21.33
CA VAL A 158 3.64 0.96 -21.87
C VAL A 158 2.61 0.77 -20.75
N TRP A 159 2.84 -0.17 -19.84
CA TRP A 159 2.00 -0.36 -18.67
C TRP A 159 2.06 0.81 -17.69
N ILE A 160 3.24 1.42 -17.51
CA ILE A 160 3.39 2.64 -16.71
C ILE A 160 2.65 3.81 -17.37
N ALA A 161 2.76 3.98 -18.69
CA ALA A 161 2.04 5.01 -19.42
C ALA A 161 0.51 4.82 -19.32
N ALA A 162 0.02 3.58 -19.46
CA ALA A 162 -1.38 3.24 -19.26
C ALA A 162 -1.84 3.55 -17.82
N LEU A 163 -1.02 3.24 -16.81
CA LEU A 163 -1.29 3.55 -15.41
C LEU A 163 -1.34 5.07 -15.16
N VAL A 164 -0.46 5.85 -15.78
CA VAL A 164 -0.49 7.32 -15.73
C VAL A 164 -1.78 7.86 -16.34
N ILE A 165 -2.15 7.39 -17.55
CA ILE A 165 -3.37 7.82 -18.23
C ILE A 165 -4.60 7.46 -17.41
N GLY A 166 -4.67 6.22 -16.91
CA GLY A 166 -5.76 5.74 -16.06
C GLY A 166 -5.86 6.54 -14.76
N ALA A 167 -4.72 6.88 -14.15
CA ALA A 167 -4.69 7.71 -12.96
C ALA A 167 -5.22 9.13 -13.24
N VAL A 168 -4.76 9.78 -14.32
CA VAL A 168 -5.25 11.11 -14.73
C VAL A 168 -6.75 11.07 -15.01
N ALA A 169 -7.24 10.05 -15.72
CA ALA A 169 -8.67 9.88 -15.98
C ALA A 169 -9.47 9.70 -14.68
N ALA A 170 -8.97 8.91 -13.73
CA ALA A 170 -9.59 8.74 -12.42
C ALA A 170 -9.61 10.06 -11.63
N PHE A 171 -8.53 10.84 -11.66
CA PHE A 171 -8.47 12.17 -11.05
C PHE A 171 -9.53 13.10 -11.62
N VAL A 172 -9.62 13.20 -12.95
CA VAL A 172 -10.62 14.04 -13.62
C VAL A 172 -12.04 13.56 -13.30
N ALA A 173 -12.28 12.25 -13.27
CA ALA A 173 -13.57 11.68 -12.91
C ALA A 173 -13.96 12.00 -11.45
N LEU A 174 -13.02 11.88 -10.52
CA LEU A 174 -13.21 12.20 -9.11
C LEU A 174 -13.51 13.69 -8.91
N GLU A 175 -12.77 14.58 -9.58
CA GLU A 175 -13.04 16.02 -9.53
C GLU A 175 -14.41 16.38 -10.10
N ARG A 176 -14.82 15.77 -11.21
CA ARG A 176 -16.16 15.94 -11.77
C ARG A 176 -17.25 15.45 -10.81
N TYR A 177 -17.01 14.32 -10.14
CA TYR A 177 -17.94 13.78 -9.16
C TYR A 177 -18.07 14.67 -7.92
N GLU A 178 -16.96 15.18 -7.40
CA GLU A 178 -16.92 16.14 -6.30
C GLU A 178 -17.61 17.46 -6.67
N ALA A 179 -17.36 17.99 -7.87
CA ALA A 179 -18.00 19.20 -8.38
C ALA A 179 -19.52 19.04 -8.46
N LYS A 180 -19.99 17.88 -8.93
CA LYS A 180 -21.42 17.57 -9.02
C LYS A 180 -22.06 17.43 -7.64
N ARG A 181 -21.39 16.78 -6.68
CA ARG A 181 -21.88 16.69 -5.29
C ARG A 181 -21.92 18.03 -4.56
N ARG A 182 -20.96 18.92 -4.81
CA ARG A 182 -20.96 20.30 -4.27
C ARG A 182 -22.13 21.16 -4.76
N GLN A 183 -22.73 20.81 -5.90
CA GLN A 183 -23.89 21.53 -6.44
C GLN A 183 -25.24 20.99 -5.92
N THR A 184 -25.26 19.79 -5.35
CA THR A 184 -26.49 19.13 -4.85
C THR A 184 -26.63 19.18 -3.31
N ALA A 185 -25.58 19.64 -2.60
CA ALA A 185 -25.57 19.83 -1.15
C ALA A 185 -25.71 21.32 -0.82
#